data_AF-A0A432HN62-F1
#
_entry.id   AF-A0A432HN62-F1
#
_cell.length_a   1.000
_cell.length_b   1.000
_cell.length_c   1.000
_cell.angle_alpha   90.00
_cell.angle_beta   90.00
_cell.angle_gamma   90.00
#
_symmetry.space_group_name_H-M   'P 1'
#
loop_
_entity.id
_entity.type
_entity.pdbx_description
1 polymer ?
#
loop_
_entity_poly.entity_id
_entity_poly.type
_entity_poly.pdbx_seq_one_letter_code
_entity_poly.pdbx_strand_id
1 'polypeptide(L)'
;MTCIQYCEALWMSNGGLLEKALEQQPDGEGEVTGAVVVADVASPDGSGFMSAPMKQGAGLALVALVLSWLLANPKVQSDYAFAGLVPILIFAGSFYLVWNAMERKQTAVIAVVYILLAASPYAAMSLSSGEITITDADLSGDSAQIALKIRESGAIFGSSVDSADVTVTYEGSTVWESTISFAIDREDGYGKYGLISLTVSEWYQGNAADSAPYVVSVDVGGSADSMQLQSKHLQRTIDDVQSATAGAMGTESECSDSKDSCIIGVALKSWSGLDAMGDNPPGGLPHADYTVSATLFYGSTATIVYPTVTVVNGIAEWDSNNGEFGGGSAFVGEEGSELPMPGSVDSFELNTKYIPIEDWVVSDYGCYHFTAEVTQESPWSDSSVVSFTSYYDYTEEGGETGGDPTNEAWTSTTNCD
;
A
#
# COMPACT_ATOMS: atom_id res chain seq x y z
N MET A 1 22.53 38.39 73.19
CA MET A 1 23.40 37.21 72.97
C MET A 1 23.97 37.33 71.56
N THR A 2 25.19 37.84 71.36
CA THR A 2 26.49 37.12 71.43
C THR A 2 26.59 36.04 70.32
N CYS A 3 27.25 36.25 69.16
CA CYS A 3 28.69 36.57 68.91
C CYS A 3 29.58 35.33 69.22
N ILE A 4 30.58 34.87 68.43
CA ILE A 4 31.61 35.50 67.55
C ILE A 4 31.74 34.72 66.21
N GLN A 5 32.10 35.21 64.99
CA GLN A 5 32.58 36.51 64.46
C GLN A 5 34.12 36.73 64.23
N TYR A 6 34.77 35.96 63.32
CA TYR A 6 36.04 36.31 62.62
C TYR A 6 35.92 35.81 61.15
N CYS A 7 36.30 36.53 60.07
CA CYS A 7 37.53 37.26 59.70
C CYS A 7 38.74 36.32 59.44
N GLU A 8 39.59 36.53 58.43
CA GLU A 8 39.85 37.75 57.63
C GLU A 8 39.64 37.57 56.10
N ALA A 9 39.83 38.66 55.36
CA ALA A 9 39.82 38.67 53.89
C ALA A 9 41.24 38.92 53.34
N LEU A 10 41.54 38.35 52.18
CA LEU A 10 42.70 38.73 51.38
C LEU A 10 42.32 38.74 49.89
N TRP A 11 42.52 39.89 49.24
CA TRP A 11 42.54 39.97 47.78
C TRP A 11 43.76 39.21 47.24
N MET A 12 43.61 38.54 46.09
CA MET A 12 44.29 38.99 44.87
C MET A 12 43.68 38.32 43.63
N SER A 13 43.58 39.10 42.55
CA SER A 13 43.39 38.56 41.20
C SER A 13 44.61 37.73 40.79
N ASN A 14 44.42 36.68 40.01
CA ASN A 14 45.48 36.04 39.22
C ASN A 14 44.86 35.42 37.96
N GLY A 15 45.40 35.77 36.79
CA GLY A 15 44.93 35.28 35.50
C GLY A 15 45.12 33.78 35.33
N GLY A 16 44.15 33.12 34.68
CA GLY A 16 44.21 31.69 34.40
C GLY A 16 45.15 31.37 33.23
N LEU A 17 46.26 30.69 33.52
CA LEU A 17 47.25 30.05 32.64
C LEU A 17 47.91 30.88 31.51
N LEU A 18 47.15 31.63 30.71
CA LEU A 18 47.63 32.33 29.50
C LEU A 18 48.72 33.36 29.81
N GLU A 19 48.56 34.08 30.93
CA GLU A 19 49.48 35.12 31.39
C GLU A 19 50.83 34.52 31.84
N LYS A 20 50.81 33.30 32.39
CA LYS A 20 52.02 32.54 32.77
C LYS A 20 52.78 31.91 31.59
N ALA A 21 52.24 31.99 30.38
CA ALA A 21 52.95 31.57 29.17
C ALA A 21 53.83 32.68 28.58
N LEU A 22 53.62 33.95 28.94
CA LEU A 22 54.41 35.07 28.45
C LEU A 22 55.69 35.35 29.27
N GLU A 23 55.75 34.93 30.55
CA GLU A 23 56.91 35.18 31.42
C GLU A 23 58.10 34.22 31.19
N GLN A 24 58.01 33.26 30.24
CA GLN A 24 59.09 32.29 29.96
C GLN A 24 60.06 32.72 28.84
N GLN A 25 60.27 34.02 28.63
CA GLN A 25 61.39 34.54 27.83
C GLN A 25 62.50 35.09 28.76
N PRO A 26 63.58 34.32 29.01
CA PRO A 26 64.77 34.85 29.66
C PRO A 26 65.66 35.61 28.66
N ASP A 27 65.86 36.91 28.88
CA ASP A 27 66.86 37.70 28.18
C ASP A 27 68.27 37.48 28.77
N GLY A 28 69.31 37.57 27.93
CA GLY A 28 70.62 38.14 28.33
C GLY A 28 71.69 37.24 28.95
N GLU A 29 72.81 37.13 28.22
CA GLU A 29 74.22 37.04 28.70
C GLU A 29 74.70 35.83 29.54
N GLY A 30 75.64 35.05 28.96
CA GLY A 30 76.45 34.05 29.68
C GLY A 30 77.29 33.12 28.78
N GLU A 31 78.63 33.20 28.86
CA GLU A 31 79.59 32.25 28.27
C GLU A 31 79.79 31.01 29.18
N VAL A 32 80.17 29.79 28.75
CA VAL A 32 80.64 29.18 27.47
C VAL A 32 80.20 27.69 27.45
N THR A 33 80.33 26.83 26.42
CA THR A 33 81.05 26.83 25.12
C THR A 33 80.34 25.90 24.11
N GLY A 34 80.49 26.10 22.80
CA GLY A 34 80.19 25.08 21.78
C GLY A 34 79.85 25.65 20.39
N ALA A 35 80.48 25.16 19.32
CA ALA A 35 80.31 25.71 17.98
C ALA A 35 79.30 24.93 17.11
N VAL A 36 78.54 25.64 16.26
CA VAL A 36 78.44 25.38 14.79
C VAL A 36 77.58 26.45 14.10
N VAL A 37 78.13 27.02 13.01
CA VAL A 37 77.51 27.74 11.87
C VAL A 37 76.38 28.76 12.14
N VAL A 38 76.66 30.02 11.78
CA VAL A 38 75.68 31.13 11.70
C VAL A 38 74.68 30.90 10.56
N ALA A 39 73.40 31.07 10.84
CA ALA A 39 72.36 31.33 9.84
C ALA A 39 72.07 32.84 9.81
N ASP A 40 72.00 33.43 8.62
CA ASP A 40 71.77 34.87 8.45
C ASP A 40 70.29 35.24 8.69
N VAL A 41 70.03 36.41 9.28
CA VAL A 41 68.69 36.82 9.71
C VAL A 41 68.02 37.65 8.62
N ALA A 42 67.34 36.96 7.72
CA ALA A 42 66.43 37.60 6.76
C ALA A 42 65.22 38.23 7.49
N SER A 43 64.92 39.49 7.18
CA SER A 43 63.75 40.19 7.70
C SER A 43 62.44 39.61 7.14
N PRO A 44 61.30 39.72 7.86
CA PRO A 44 60.09 38.97 7.54
C PRO A 44 59.27 39.59 6.39
N ASP A 45 59.42 39.05 5.18
CA ASP A 45 58.50 39.34 4.07
C ASP A 45 57.24 38.47 4.17
N GLY A 46 56.08 39.12 4.21
CA GLY A 46 54.80 38.50 4.56
C GLY A 46 54.19 37.67 3.44
N SER A 47 54.53 36.37 3.36
CA SER A 47 53.77 35.38 2.58
C SER A 47 53.36 34.18 3.43
N GLY A 48 52.05 33.91 3.50
CA GLY A 48 51.49 32.98 4.48
C GLY A 48 51.86 31.50 4.23
N PHE A 49 52.19 30.80 5.33
CA PHE A 49 52.78 29.47 5.58
C PHE A 49 52.37 28.24 4.73
N MET A 50 51.54 28.39 3.69
CA MET A 50 51.12 27.30 2.79
C MET A 50 51.37 27.66 1.32
N SER A 51 51.87 26.70 0.55
CA SER A 51 52.08 26.86 -0.90
C SER A 51 50.74 27.01 -1.66
N ALA A 52 50.78 27.52 -2.89
CA ALA A 52 49.59 27.66 -3.73
C ALA A 52 48.78 26.36 -3.92
N PRO A 53 49.38 25.20 -4.31
CA PRO A 53 48.63 23.94 -4.40
C PRO A 53 48.10 23.44 -3.05
N MET A 54 48.81 23.70 -1.94
CA MET A 54 48.34 23.35 -0.59
C MET A 54 47.12 24.17 -0.18
N LYS A 55 47.07 25.47 -0.52
CA LYS A 55 45.90 26.34 -0.33
C LYS A 55 44.71 25.91 -1.21
N GLN A 56 44.96 25.55 -2.48
CA GLN A 56 43.93 25.05 -3.39
C GLN A 56 43.35 23.72 -2.92
N GLY A 57 44.20 22.78 -2.49
CA GLY A 57 43.78 21.54 -1.86
C GLY A 57 42.96 21.80 -0.59
N ALA A 58 43.46 22.55 0.38
CA ALA A 58 42.71 22.87 1.60
C ALA A 58 41.32 23.51 1.32
N GLY A 59 41.22 24.36 0.31
CA GLY A 59 39.93 24.90 -0.15
C GLY A 59 39.00 23.84 -0.74
N LEU A 60 39.52 22.93 -1.57
CA LEU A 60 38.74 21.80 -2.13
C LEU A 60 38.31 20.80 -1.05
N ALA A 61 39.12 20.56 -0.02
CA ALA A 61 38.72 19.73 1.12
C ALA A 61 37.55 20.34 1.90
N LEU A 62 37.53 21.67 2.08
CA LEU A 62 36.40 22.37 2.72
C LEU A 62 35.14 22.31 1.85
N VAL A 63 35.27 22.47 0.53
CA VAL A 63 34.14 22.31 -0.40
C VAL A 63 33.63 20.86 -0.40
N ALA A 64 34.52 19.87 -0.41
CA ALA A 64 34.16 18.46 -0.30
C ALA A 64 33.43 18.15 1.01
N LEU A 65 33.90 18.69 2.14
CA LEU A 65 33.27 18.54 3.45
C LEU A 65 31.86 19.12 3.49
N VAL A 66 31.66 20.34 2.99
CA VAL A 66 30.32 20.97 2.94
C VAL A 66 29.38 20.19 2.01
N LEU A 67 29.90 19.68 0.89
CA LEU A 67 29.13 18.84 -0.03
C LEU A 67 28.78 17.47 0.57
N SER A 68 29.67 16.81 1.33
CA SER A 68 29.31 15.56 2.01
C SER A 68 28.33 15.76 3.15
N TRP A 69 28.35 16.89 3.86
CA TRP A 69 27.29 17.23 4.82
C TRP A 69 25.92 17.47 4.16
N LEU A 70 25.88 17.92 2.90
CA LEU A 70 24.63 18.08 2.14
C LEU A 70 24.14 16.74 1.53
N LEU A 71 25.07 15.95 0.98
CA LEU A 71 24.78 14.74 0.19
C LEU A 71 24.70 13.45 1.00
N ALA A 72 25.18 13.42 2.25
CA ALA A 72 24.98 12.29 3.15
C ALA A 72 23.56 12.23 3.75
N ASN A 73 22.75 13.28 3.59
CA ASN A 73 21.35 13.34 4.02
C ASN A 73 20.56 12.13 3.47
N PRO A 74 19.89 11.29 4.30
CA PRO A 74 19.24 10.06 3.84
C PRO A 74 18.28 10.25 2.65
N LYS A 75 17.41 11.28 2.66
CA LYS A 75 16.54 11.66 1.51
C LYS A 75 17.26 11.94 0.20
N VAL A 76 18.56 12.24 0.22
CA VAL A 76 19.36 12.44 -0.99
C VAL A 76 20.05 11.15 -1.41
N GLN A 77 20.31 10.23 -0.47
CA GLN A 77 20.86 8.91 -0.74
C GLN A 77 19.81 7.91 -1.24
N SER A 78 18.55 8.02 -0.81
CA SER A 78 17.41 7.26 -1.36
C SER A 78 17.26 7.51 -2.87
N ASP A 79 17.18 8.80 -3.23
CA ASP A 79 16.89 9.25 -4.58
C ASP A 79 18.11 9.14 -5.51
N TYR A 80 19.31 9.31 -4.94
CA TYR A 80 20.57 9.37 -5.68
C TYR A 80 21.70 8.60 -5.00
N ALA A 81 21.58 7.27 -4.92
CA ALA A 81 22.59 6.37 -4.30
C ALA A 81 24.05 6.61 -4.74
N PHE A 82 24.30 7.14 -5.95
CA PHE A 82 25.65 7.47 -6.44
C PHE A 82 26.16 8.86 -6.03
N ALA A 83 25.33 9.75 -5.48
CA ALA A 83 25.70 11.14 -5.17
C ALA A 83 26.83 11.22 -4.12
N GLY A 84 26.89 10.29 -3.17
CA GLY A 84 27.96 10.19 -2.16
C GLY A 84 29.37 10.02 -2.75
N LEU A 85 29.50 9.55 -4.01
CA LEU A 85 30.79 9.46 -4.71
C LEU A 85 31.37 10.84 -5.07
N VAL A 86 30.53 11.86 -5.28
CA VAL A 86 30.96 13.20 -5.69
C VAL A 86 31.92 13.85 -4.66
N PRO A 87 31.57 13.99 -3.37
CA PRO A 87 32.49 14.57 -2.38
C PRO A 87 33.73 13.69 -2.17
N ILE A 88 33.63 12.35 -2.29
CA ILE A 88 34.78 11.43 -2.18
C ILE A 88 35.80 11.71 -3.30
N LEU A 89 35.34 11.92 -4.54
CA LEU A 89 36.22 12.27 -5.67
C LEU A 89 36.86 13.65 -5.48
N ILE A 90 36.14 14.63 -4.91
CA ILE A 90 36.71 15.96 -4.59
C ILE A 90 37.75 15.85 -3.46
N PHE A 91 37.50 15.05 -2.40
CA PHE A 91 38.50 14.74 -1.37
C PHE A 91 39.75 14.07 -1.94
N ALA A 92 39.60 13.14 -2.88
CA ALA A 92 40.73 12.48 -3.54
C ALA A 92 41.57 13.46 -4.39
N GLY A 93 40.92 14.30 -5.20
CA GLY A 93 41.60 15.36 -5.98
C GLY A 93 42.27 16.41 -5.10
N SER A 94 41.60 16.80 -4.00
CA SER A 94 42.15 17.68 -2.97
C SER A 94 43.39 17.09 -2.31
N PHE A 95 43.32 15.82 -1.89
CA PHE A 95 44.45 15.10 -1.30
C PHE A 95 45.63 14.99 -2.28
N TYR A 96 45.38 14.75 -3.57
CA TYR A 96 46.42 14.71 -4.61
C TYR A 96 47.19 16.05 -4.72
N LEU A 97 46.50 17.18 -4.67
CA LEU A 97 47.12 18.52 -4.69
C LEU A 97 47.97 18.78 -3.44
N VAL A 98 47.50 18.35 -2.26
CA VAL A 98 48.26 18.48 -0.99
C VAL A 98 49.43 17.49 -0.95
N TRP A 99 49.27 16.26 -1.44
CA TRP A 99 50.32 15.24 -1.52
C TRP A 99 51.51 15.71 -2.37
N ASN A 100 51.23 16.27 -3.55
CA ASN A 100 52.25 16.81 -4.46
C ASN A 100 52.96 18.07 -3.91
N ALA A 101 52.44 18.68 -2.85
CA ALA A 101 52.94 19.94 -2.29
C ALA A 101 53.84 19.78 -1.05
N MET A 102 54.09 18.54 -0.57
CA MET A 102 54.73 18.28 0.73
C MET A 102 55.78 17.17 0.70
N GLU A 103 56.66 17.15 1.72
CA GLU A 103 57.59 16.03 1.94
C GLU A 103 56.85 14.75 2.37
N ARG A 104 57.35 13.60 1.86
CA ARG A 104 56.79 12.25 2.10
C ARG A 104 56.68 11.82 3.57
N LYS A 105 57.25 12.56 4.52
CA LYS A 105 57.25 12.26 5.96
C LYS A 105 55.96 12.65 6.67
N GLN A 106 55.27 13.71 6.21
CA GLN A 106 54.04 14.21 6.84
C GLN A 106 52.76 13.66 6.19
N THR A 107 52.87 13.17 4.96
CA THR A 107 51.72 12.79 4.12
C THR A 107 50.92 11.59 4.65
N ALA A 108 51.53 10.71 5.46
CA ALA A 108 50.80 9.62 6.13
C ALA A 108 49.81 10.14 7.18
N VAL A 109 50.20 11.12 8.01
CA VAL A 109 49.32 11.75 9.01
C VAL A 109 48.18 12.49 8.32
N ILE A 110 48.50 13.22 7.24
CA ILE A 110 47.50 13.99 6.49
C ILE A 110 46.55 13.07 5.71
N ALA A 111 47.00 11.91 5.23
CA ALA A 111 46.09 10.89 4.66
C ALA A 111 45.06 10.40 5.69
N VAL A 112 45.49 10.11 6.93
CA VAL A 112 44.58 9.73 8.03
C VAL A 112 43.59 10.86 8.34
N VAL A 113 44.05 12.11 8.40
CA VAL A 113 43.15 13.26 8.61
C VAL A 113 42.14 13.41 7.46
N TYR A 114 42.55 13.21 6.21
CA TYR A 114 41.62 13.23 5.07
C TYR A 114 40.58 12.11 5.11
N ILE A 115 40.98 10.89 5.51
CA ILE A 115 40.05 9.77 5.69
C ILE A 115 39.05 10.06 6.81
N LEU A 116 39.52 10.62 7.95
CA LEU A 116 38.64 11.00 9.06
C LEU A 116 37.69 12.15 8.69
N LEU A 117 38.13 13.14 7.92
CA LEU A 117 37.28 14.23 7.41
C LEU A 117 36.27 13.77 6.35
N ALA A 118 36.64 12.81 5.50
CA ALA A 118 35.72 12.22 4.54
C ALA A 118 34.68 11.32 5.22
N ALA A 119 35.06 10.60 6.28
CA ALA A 119 34.19 9.72 7.05
C ALA A 119 33.28 10.46 8.05
N SER A 120 33.67 11.64 8.56
CA SER A 120 32.96 12.29 9.66
C SER A 120 31.49 12.66 9.41
N PRO A 121 31.04 13.07 8.19
CA PRO A 121 29.61 13.34 7.95
C PRO A 121 28.80 12.05 7.97
N TYR A 122 29.31 10.98 7.33
CA TYR A 122 28.67 9.67 7.33
C TYR A 122 28.62 9.04 8.73
N ALA A 123 29.70 9.17 9.51
CA ALA A 123 29.74 8.70 10.90
C ALA A 123 28.80 9.51 11.81
N ALA A 124 28.63 10.82 11.58
CA ALA A 124 27.69 11.65 12.32
C ALA A 124 26.23 11.35 11.95
N MET A 125 25.92 11.18 10.66
CA MET A 125 24.58 10.84 10.20
C MET A 125 24.17 9.39 10.50
N SER A 126 25.14 8.48 10.69
CA SER A 126 24.89 7.14 11.24
C SER A 126 24.77 7.11 12.78
N LEU A 127 24.80 8.27 13.46
CA LEU A 127 24.47 8.43 14.88
C LEU A 127 23.11 9.09 15.11
N SER A 128 22.55 9.76 14.10
CA SER A 128 21.09 9.90 13.97
C SER A 128 20.50 8.56 13.48
N SER A 129 19.27 8.27 13.92
CA SER A 129 18.50 7.10 13.46
C SER A 129 18.39 7.07 11.93
N GLY A 130 18.40 5.87 11.34
CA GLY A 130 18.16 5.71 9.91
C GLY A 130 16.76 6.17 9.52
N GLU A 131 16.61 6.58 8.27
CA GLU A 131 15.32 7.00 7.73
C GLU A 131 14.60 5.80 7.11
N ILE A 132 13.38 5.52 7.57
CA ILE A 132 12.56 4.41 7.08
C ILE A 132 11.78 4.81 5.82
N THR A 133 11.41 3.80 5.03
CA THR A 133 10.55 3.99 3.85
C THR A 133 9.69 2.75 3.61
N ILE A 134 8.40 2.94 3.34
CA ILE A 134 7.49 1.91 2.85
C ILE A 134 7.76 1.78 1.35
N THR A 135 8.45 0.70 0.95
CA THR A 135 8.87 0.50 -0.45
C THR A 135 7.91 -0.33 -1.28
N ASP A 136 6.99 -1.05 -0.64
CA ASP A 136 5.96 -1.88 -1.30
C ASP A 136 4.82 -2.23 -0.35
N ALA A 137 3.68 -2.67 -0.89
CA ALA A 137 2.50 -3.13 -0.14
C ALA A 137 1.83 -4.32 -0.86
N ASP A 138 2.40 -5.52 -0.69
CA ASP A 138 1.94 -6.76 -1.30
C ASP A 138 0.62 -7.25 -0.66
N LEU A 139 -0.42 -7.53 -1.45
CA LEU A 139 -1.60 -8.27 -0.97
C LEU A 139 -1.31 -9.78 -0.96
N SER A 140 -1.77 -10.50 0.06
CA SER A 140 -1.72 -11.96 0.11
C SER A 140 -2.65 -12.61 -0.93
N GLY A 141 -2.36 -13.85 -1.35
CA GLY A 141 -3.14 -14.55 -2.38
C GLY A 141 -4.56 -14.98 -1.96
N ASP A 142 -4.83 -14.99 -0.65
CA ASP A 142 -6.16 -15.14 -0.04
C ASP A 142 -6.82 -13.77 0.26
N SER A 143 -6.17 -12.67 -0.13
CA SER A 143 -6.61 -11.29 0.08
C SER A 143 -6.83 -10.87 1.53
N ALA A 144 -6.44 -11.69 2.52
CA ALA A 144 -6.70 -11.42 3.94
C ALA A 144 -5.68 -10.46 4.59
N GLN A 145 -4.48 -10.34 4.05
CA GLN A 145 -3.36 -9.60 4.63
C GLN A 145 -2.67 -8.69 3.61
N ILE A 146 -2.19 -7.53 4.07
CA ILE A 146 -1.28 -6.64 3.32
C ILE A 146 0.08 -6.63 4.00
N ALA A 147 1.12 -7.00 3.26
CA ALA A 147 2.51 -7.05 3.72
C ALA A 147 3.29 -5.82 3.24
N LEU A 148 3.57 -4.89 4.16
CA LEU A 148 4.33 -3.68 3.90
C LEU A 148 5.84 -3.97 3.92
N LYS A 149 6.55 -3.61 2.84
CA LYS A 149 8.00 -3.78 2.73
C LYS A 149 8.74 -2.54 3.24
N ILE A 150 9.14 -2.57 4.50
CA ILE A 150 9.87 -1.48 5.16
C ILE A 150 11.38 -1.60 4.89
N ARG A 151 12.04 -0.51 4.51
CA ARG A 151 13.51 -0.39 4.48
C ARG A 151 13.98 0.71 5.42
N GLU A 152 15.25 0.65 5.80
CA GLU A 152 15.95 1.72 6.54
C GLU A 152 17.17 2.16 5.72
N SER A 153 17.39 3.47 5.64
CA SER A 153 18.47 4.10 4.89
C SER A 153 19.37 4.94 5.81
N GLY A 154 20.65 5.09 5.45
CA GLY A 154 21.64 5.86 6.22
C GLY A 154 22.30 5.15 7.40
N ALA A 155 21.71 4.07 7.95
CA ALA A 155 22.26 3.32 9.07
C ALA A 155 23.46 2.42 8.69
N ILE A 156 24.68 2.86 8.96
CA ILE A 156 25.92 2.17 8.56
C ILE A 156 26.24 0.97 9.49
N PHE A 157 25.77 1.00 10.73
CA PHE A 157 26.01 -0.04 11.72
C PHE A 157 24.94 -1.15 11.76
N GLY A 158 24.00 -1.14 10.80
CA GLY A 158 22.83 -2.02 10.77
C GLY A 158 21.63 -1.42 11.49
N SER A 159 20.45 -2.03 11.28
CA SER A 159 19.19 -1.54 11.86
C SER A 159 19.15 -1.71 13.37
N SER A 160 18.60 -0.71 14.05
CA SER A 160 18.20 -0.79 15.46
C SER A 160 16.69 -0.78 15.66
N VAL A 161 15.92 -0.95 14.58
CA VAL A 161 14.45 -1.00 14.62
C VAL A 161 13.98 -2.41 14.98
N ASP A 162 13.29 -2.54 16.12
CA ASP A 162 12.65 -3.78 16.60
C ASP A 162 11.12 -3.69 16.63
N SER A 163 10.57 -2.50 16.40
CA SER A 163 9.16 -2.18 16.51
C SER A 163 8.81 -0.89 15.75
N ALA A 164 7.55 -0.77 15.34
CA ALA A 164 6.97 0.46 14.80
C ALA A 164 5.55 0.66 15.36
N ASP A 165 5.18 1.92 15.58
CA ASP A 165 3.79 2.32 15.73
C ASP A 165 3.17 2.46 14.33
N VAL A 166 2.14 1.69 14.06
CA VAL A 166 1.46 1.63 12.76
C VAL A 166 0.04 2.14 12.91
N THR A 167 -0.37 3.07 12.05
CA THR A 167 -1.71 3.65 12.04
C THR A 167 -2.34 3.49 10.66
N VAL A 168 -3.61 3.07 10.63
CA VAL A 168 -4.42 3.04 9.41
C VAL A 168 -5.45 4.15 9.50
N THR A 169 -5.54 4.96 8.44
CA THR A 169 -6.52 6.03 8.31
C THR A 169 -7.45 5.79 7.13
N TYR A 170 -8.71 6.21 7.27
CA TYR A 170 -9.77 6.17 6.26
C TYR A 170 -10.61 7.44 6.40
N GLU A 171 -11.00 8.07 5.29
CA GLU A 171 -11.62 9.41 5.27
C GLU A 171 -10.87 10.47 6.11
N GLY A 172 -9.54 10.33 6.24
CA GLY A 172 -8.70 11.22 7.05
C GLY A 172 -8.81 11.03 8.58
N SER A 173 -9.55 10.03 9.05
CA SER A 173 -9.65 9.65 10.47
C SER A 173 -8.85 8.37 10.74
N THR A 174 -8.21 8.27 11.91
CA THR A 174 -7.58 7.00 12.35
C THR A 174 -8.66 5.98 12.67
N VAL A 175 -8.60 4.82 12.02
CA VAL A 175 -9.55 3.71 12.22
C VAL A 175 -8.95 2.53 12.99
N TRP A 176 -7.61 2.42 12.99
CA TRP A 176 -6.86 1.40 13.70
C TRP A 176 -5.44 1.91 14.01
N GLU A 177 -4.91 1.53 15.16
CA GLU A 177 -3.54 1.84 15.60
C GLU A 177 -2.97 0.66 16.40
N SER A 178 -1.70 0.31 16.17
CA SER A 178 -1.02 -0.78 16.89
C SER A 178 0.50 -0.68 16.81
N THR A 179 1.19 -1.02 17.90
CA THR A 179 2.65 -1.19 17.92
C THR A 179 3.02 -2.61 17.47
N ILE A 180 3.61 -2.75 16.29
CA ILE A 180 4.03 -4.04 15.73
C ILE A 180 5.54 -4.22 15.91
N SER A 181 5.95 -5.32 16.55
CA SER A 181 7.35 -5.76 16.57
C SER A 181 7.73 -6.41 15.23
N PHE A 182 8.84 -5.97 14.64
CA PHE A 182 9.37 -6.50 13.38
C PHE A 182 10.90 -6.34 13.33
N ALA A 183 11.55 -6.85 12.28
CA ALA A 183 13.00 -6.70 12.10
C ALA A 183 13.34 -6.50 10.61
N ILE A 184 14.42 -5.75 10.36
CA ILE A 184 14.99 -5.53 9.03
C ILE A 184 16.10 -6.58 8.79
N ASP A 185 15.68 -7.85 8.73
CA ASP A 185 16.56 -9.02 8.68
C ASP A 185 16.62 -9.72 7.30
N ARG A 186 15.61 -9.49 6.45
CA ARG A 186 15.51 -10.03 5.09
C ARG A 186 16.36 -9.23 4.11
N GLU A 187 16.62 -9.79 2.94
CA GLU A 187 17.42 -9.17 1.89
C GLU A 187 16.84 -9.49 0.50
N ASP A 188 16.80 -8.49 -0.37
CA ASP A 188 16.60 -8.65 -1.82
C ASP A 188 17.72 -7.90 -2.57
N GLY A 189 17.67 -7.88 -3.91
CA GLY A 189 18.72 -7.28 -4.74
C GLY A 189 18.97 -5.77 -4.53
N TYR A 190 18.14 -5.12 -3.71
CA TYR A 190 18.21 -3.70 -3.36
C TYR A 190 18.66 -3.48 -1.90
N GLY A 191 19.10 -4.54 -1.22
CA GLY A 191 19.54 -4.52 0.17
C GLY A 191 18.50 -5.08 1.12
N LYS A 192 18.65 -4.75 2.42
CA LYS A 192 17.79 -5.30 3.46
C LYS A 192 16.39 -4.69 3.49
N TYR A 193 15.44 -5.45 4.04
CA TYR A 193 14.08 -5.01 4.33
C TYR A 193 13.49 -5.80 5.51
N GLY A 194 12.48 -5.22 6.16
CA GLY A 194 11.56 -5.91 7.07
C GLY A 194 10.17 -6.00 6.46
N LEU A 195 9.32 -6.86 7.01
CA LEU A 195 7.89 -6.90 6.67
C LEU A 195 7.05 -6.60 7.91
N ILE A 196 6.01 -5.78 7.72
CA ILE A 196 4.88 -5.61 8.65
C ILE A 196 3.65 -6.19 7.94
N SER A 197 2.94 -7.12 8.56
CA SER A 197 1.68 -7.68 8.00
C SER A 197 0.48 -7.07 8.71
N LEU A 198 -0.52 -6.65 7.93
CA LEU A 198 -1.76 -6.05 8.41
C LEU A 198 -2.96 -6.88 7.95
N THR A 199 -3.73 -7.43 8.89
CA THR A 199 -4.97 -8.16 8.61
C THR A 199 -6.07 -7.17 8.20
N VAL A 200 -6.58 -7.25 6.97
CA VAL A 200 -7.52 -6.24 6.42
C VAL A 200 -8.79 -6.12 7.27
N SER A 201 -9.30 -7.24 7.78
CA SER A 201 -10.53 -7.28 8.59
C SER A 201 -10.41 -6.66 9.99
N GLU A 202 -9.22 -6.26 10.45
CA GLU A 202 -9.08 -5.56 11.74
C GLU A 202 -9.35 -4.05 11.65
N TRP A 203 -9.27 -3.46 10.45
CA TRP A 203 -9.29 -2.01 10.24
C TRP A 203 -10.19 -1.54 9.08
N TYR A 204 -10.81 -2.46 8.35
CA TYR A 204 -11.79 -2.16 7.31
C TYR A 204 -13.01 -1.41 7.88
N GLN A 205 -13.43 -0.34 7.21
CA GLN A 205 -14.61 0.49 7.55
C GLN A 205 -15.52 0.80 6.35
N GLY A 206 -15.21 0.28 5.16
CA GLY A 206 -15.96 0.53 3.92
C GLY A 206 -15.11 0.51 2.65
N ASN A 207 -15.76 0.66 1.49
CA ASN A 207 -15.15 0.60 0.17
C ASN A 207 -14.15 1.74 -0.09
N ALA A 208 -12.91 1.40 -0.43
CA ALA A 208 -11.88 2.38 -0.78
C ALA A 208 -12.21 3.13 -2.09
N ALA A 209 -12.08 4.46 -2.08
CA ALA A 209 -12.35 5.33 -3.23
C ALA A 209 -11.37 6.51 -3.28
N ASP A 210 -11.32 7.24 -4.39
CA ASP A 210 -10.45 8.44 -4.52
C ASP A 210 -10.78 9.54 -3.49
N SER A 211 -12.03 9.59 -3.01
CA SER A 211 -12.48 10.46 -1.91
C SER A 211 -12.29 9.85 -0.51
N ALA A 212 -12.15 8.52 -0.43
CA ALA A 212 -12.03 7.75 0.80
C ALA A 212 -10.89 6.71 0.68
N PRO A 213 -9.63 7.15 0.53
CA PRO A 213 -8.49 6.24 0.45
C PRO A 213 -8.12 5.71 1.83
N TYR A 214 -7.64 4.46 1.89
CA TYR A 214 -6.90 3.98 3.05
C TYR A 214 -5.43 4.41 2.94
N VAL A 215 -4.92 5.09 3.97
CA VAL A 215 -3.51 5.47 4.08
C VAL A 215 -2.93 4.89 5.36
N VAL A 216 -1.86 4.11 5.23
CA VAL A 216 -1.08 3.60 6.36
C VAL A 216 0.09 4.52 6.62
N SER A 217 0.36 4.81 7.90
CA SER A 217 1.60 5.46 8.34
C SER A 217 2.34 4.56 9.33
N VAL A 218 3.66 4.52 9.24
CA VAL A 218 4.57 3.73 10.08
C VAL A 218 5.59 4.67 10.71
N ASP A 219 5.71 4.70 12.03
CA ASP A 219 6.71 5.49 12.79
C ASP A 219 7.57 4.55 13.66
N VAL A 220 8.89 4.79 13.68
CA VAL A 220 9.87 4.02 14.49
C VAL A 220 10.52 4.87 15.60
N GLY A 221 9.83 5.92 16.07
CA GLY A 221 10.25 6.78 17.17
C GLY A 221 11.35 7.79 16.81
N GLY A 222 11.49 8.11 15.52
CA GLY A 222 12.56 8.97 15.00
C GLY A 222 12.59 9.14 13.48
N SER A 223 11.87 8.29 12.76
CA SER A 223 11.55 8.42 11.34
C SER A 223 10.18 7.82 11.10
N ALA A 224 9.40 8.44 10.21
CA ALA A 224 8.07 8.00 9.84
C ALA A 224 7.82 8.18 8.35
N ASP A 225 7.05 7.28 7.75
CA ASP A 225 6.67 7.30 6.34
C ASP A 225 5.23 6.81 6.15
N SER A 226 4.58 7.16 5.03
CA SER A 226 3.18 6.82 4.76
C SER A 226 2.88 6.49 3.31
N MET A 227 1.95 5.55 3.11
CA MET A 227 1.58 5.00 1.81
C MET A 227 0.06 4.87 1.69
N GLN A 228 -0.49 5.36 0.59
CA GLN A 228 -1.86 5.04 0.18
C GLN A 228 -1.93 3.62 -0.37
N LEU A 229 -2.87 2.82 0.14
CA LEU A 229 -3.10 1.46 -0.31
C LEU A 229 -3.89 1.44 -1.64
N GLN A 230 -3.73 0.37 -2.42
CA GLN A 230 -4.41 0.22 -3.71
C GLN A 230 -5.91 -0.01 -3.52
N SER A 231 -6.75 0.93 -3.96
CA SER A 231 -8.20 0.93 -3.70
C SER A 231 -8.89 -0.36 -4.14
N LYS A 232 -8.52 -0.96 -5.28
CA LYS A 232 -9.08 -2.24 -5.77
C LYS A 232 -9.01 -3.37 -4.75
N HIS A 233 -7.95 -3.43 -3.92
CA HIS A 233 -7.77 -4.48 -2.92
C HIS A 233 -8.64 -4.29 -1.67
N LEU A 234 -9.30 -3.14 -1.56
CA LEU A 234 -10.07 -2.65 -0.42
C LEU A 234 -11.48 -2.20 -0.81
N GLN A 235 -11.98 -2.71 -1.94
CA GLN A 235 -13.39 -2.69 -2.32
C GLN A 235 -13.94 -4.11 -2.10
N ARG A 236 -14.86 -4.26 -1.14
CA ARG A 236 -15.32 -5.55 -0.59
C ARG A 236 -16.75 -5.54 -0.07
N THR A 237 -17.28 -4.38 0.31
CA THR A 237 -18.69 -4.22 0.67
C THR A 237 -19.51 -4.27 -0.62
N ILE A 238 -20.52 -5.13 -0.69
CA ILE A 238 -21.54 -5.08 -1.73
C ILE A 238 -22.48 -3.92 -1.40
N ASP A 239 -22.64 -2.96 -2.30
CA ASP A 239 -23.56 -1.83 -2.15
C ASP A 239 -24.62 -1.71 -3.26
N ASP A 240 -24.45 -2.41 -4.39
CA ASP A 240 -25.52 -2.65 -5.38
C ASP A 240 -25.65 -4.12 -5.82
N VAL A 241 -26.88 -4.50 -6.17
CA VAL A 241 -27.31 -5.83 -6.62
C VAL A 241 -28.34 -5.64 -7.73
N GLN A 242 -28.26 -6.45 -8.79
CA GLN A 242 -29.26 -6.47 -9.86
C GLN A 242 -29.65 -7.91 -10.21
N SER A 243 -30.87 -8.11 -10.71
CA SER A 243 -31.40 -9.43 -11.06
C SER A 243 -32.06 -9.41 -12.43
N ALA A 244 -31.98 -10.52 -13.18
CA ALA A 244 -32.72 -10.70 -14.42
C ALA A 244 -33.07 -12.16 -14.69
N THR A 245 -34.11 -12.35 -15.49
CA THR A 245 -34.51 -13.64 -16.06
C THR A 245 -34.66 -13.56 -17.57
N ALA A 246 -34.56 -14.70 -18.25
CA ALA A 246 -34.87 -14.84 -19.67
C ALA A 246 -35.66 -16.13 -19.91
N GLY A 247 -36.80 -16.02 -20.60
CA GLY A 247 -37.60 -17.18 -21.01
C GLY A 247 -36.88 -18.02 -22.06
N ALA A 248 -36.89 -19.34 -21.90
CA ALA A 248 -36.49 -20.29 -22.93
C ALA A 248 -37.70 -20.61 -23.80
N MET A 249 -37.58 -20.37 -25.11
CA MET A 249 -38.62 -20.71 -26.09
C MET A 249 -38.46 -22.16 -26.54
N GLY A 250 -39.58 -22.89 -26.58
CA GLY A 250 -39.73 -24.15 -27.30
C GLY A 250 -40.50 -23.96 -28.59
N THR A 251 -40.35 -24.90 -29.52
CA THR A 251 -41.03 -24.88 -30.83
C THR A 251 -41.50 -26.27 -31.28
N GLU A 252 -42.44 -26.30 -32.23
CA GLU A 252 -43.00 -27.52 -32.81
C GLU A 252 -43.37 -28.59 -31.76
N SER A 253 -42.59 -29.68 -31.66
CA SER A 253 -42.86 -30.83 -30.78
C SER A 253 -42.62 -30.59 -29.29
N GLU A 254 -42.04 -29.45 -28.91
CA GLU A 254 -41.87 -29.06 -27.50
C GLU A 254 -43.12 -28.35 -26.96
N CYS A 255 -44.00 -27.88 -27.85
CA CYS A 255 -45.25 -27.22 -27.51
C CYS A 255 -46.47 -28.13 -27.78
N SER A 256 -47.63 -27.77 -27.24
CA SER A 256 -48.90 -28.40 -27.59
C SER A 256 -49.30 -28.07 -29.03
N ASP A 257 -49.98 -29.01 -29.74
CA ASP A 257 -50.50 -28.86 -31.12
C ASP A 257 -51.31 -27.57 -31.43
N SER A 258 -51.72 -26.80 -30.41
CA SER A 258 -52.42 -25.51 -30.53
C SER A 258 -51.53 -24.27 -30.41
N LYS A 259 -50.20 -24.42 -30.27
CA LYS A 259 -49.23 -23.33 -30.06
C LYS A 259 -48.11 -23.39 -31.10
N ASP A 260 -47.75 -22.23 -31.65
CA ASP A 260 -46.58 -22.07 -32.55
C ASP A 260 -45.27 -22.01 -31.74
N SER A 261 -45.31 -21.37 -30.57
CA SER A 261 -44.18 -21.26 -29.63
C SER A 261 -44.67 -21.18 -28.18
N CYS A 262 -43.83 -21.63 -27.25
CA CYS A 262 -44.14 -21.76 -25.84
C CYS A 262 -42.92 -21.49 -24.94
N ILE A 263 -43.13 -21.10 -23.68
CA ILE A 263 -42.10 -20.99 -22.65
C ILE A 263 -41.88 -22.36 -22.03
N ILE A 264 -40.72 -22.96 -22.30
CA ILE A 264 -40.32 -24.25 -21.73
C ILE A 264 -39.56 -24.11 -20.40
N GLY A 265 -39.25 -22.88 -19.98
CA GLY A 265 -38.68 -22.55 -18.67
C GLY A 265 -37.96 -21.20 -18.67
N VAL A 266 -37.15 -20.91 -17.64
CA VAL A 266 -36.38 -19.65 -17.54
C VAL A 266 -34.92 -19.87 -17.15
N ALA A 267 -34.02 -19.06 -17.70
CA ALA A 267 -32.66 -18.88 -17.16
C ALA A 267 -32.64 -17.70 -16.18
N LEU A 268 -31.89 -17.84 -15.09
CA LEU A 268 -31.75 -16.82 -14.04
C LEU A 268 -30.32 -16.23 -14.05
N LYS A 269 -30.18 -14.94 -13.73
CA LYS A 269 -28.89 -14.25 -13.54
C LYS A 269 -29.00 -13.18 -12.46
N SER A 270 -27.93 -12.96 -11.70
CA SER A 270 -27.77 -11.75 -10.90
C SER A 270 -26.43 -11.08 -11.14
N TRP A 271 -26.31 -9.85 -10.64
CA TRP A 271 -25.05 -9.12 -10.54
C TRP A 271 -24.96 -8.57 -9.11
N SER A 272 -23.75 -8.52 -8.55
CA SER A 272 -23.54 -8.04 -7.18
C SER A 272 -22.14 -7.42 -7.07
N GLY A 273 -22.04 -6.26 -6.45
CA GLY A 273 -20.77 -5.54 -6.40
C GLY A 273 -20.87 -4.10 -5.92
N LEU A 274 -20.06 -3.24 -6.55
CA LEU A 274 -19.99 -1.80 -6.34
C LEU A 274 -21.01 -1.08 -7.24
N ASP A 275 -21.72 -0.08 -6.73
CA ASP A 275 -22.63 0.79 -7.49
C ASP A 275 -22.04 1.28 -8.83
N ALA A 276 -22.88 1.25 -9.87
CA ALA A 276 -22.51 1.62 -11.23
C ALA A 276 -23.45 2.72 -11.75
N MET A 277 -22.91 3.70 -12.49
CA MET A 277 -23.69 4.89 -12.85
C MET A 277 -24.85 4.59 -13.80
N GLY A 278 -26.08 4.70 -13.29
CA GLY A 278 -27.32 4.49 -14.05
C GLY A 278 -27.72 3.02 -14.08
N ASP A 279 -28.52 2.62 -15.07
CA ASP A 279 -29.06 1.25 -15.20
C ASP A 279 -28.01 0.23 -15.73
N ASN A 280 -26.76 0.36 -15.30
CA ASN A 280 -25.66 -0.56 -15.62
C ASN A 280 -25.51 -1.58 -14.48
N PRO A 281 -25.17 -2.86 -14.75
CA PRO A 281 -24.85 -3.82 -13.69
C PRO A 281 -23.67 -3.36 -12.81
N PRO A 282 -23.68 -3.68 -11.50
CA PRO A 282 -22.65 -3.25 -10.54
C PRO A 282 -21.25 -3.72 -10.94
N GLY A 283 -20.22 -2.98 -10.54
CA GLY A 283 -18.82 -3.34 -10.74
C GLY A 283 -18.40 -4.54 -9.87
N GLY A 284 -17.82 -5.57 -10.48
CA GLY A 284 -17.40 -6.78 -9.75
C GLY A 284 -16.33 -6.51 -8.68
N LEU A 285 -16.45 -7.17 -7.52
CA LEU A 285 -15.52 -7.07 -6.39
C LEU A 285 -14.70 -8.36 -6.21
N PRO A 286 -13.41 -8.41 -6.65
CA PRO A 286 -12.60 -9.63 -6.66
C PRO A 286 -12.21 -10.19 -5.28
N HIS A 287 -12.44 -9.42 -4.22
CA HIS A 287 -11.99 -9.72 -2.86
C HIS A 287 -13.13 -9.61 -1.83
N ALA A 288 -14.38 -9.62 -2.32
CA ALA A 288 -15.57 -9.69 -1.50
C ALA A 288 -15.92 -11.15 -1.20
N ASP A 289 -16.28 -11.42 0.06
CA ASP A 289 -16.92 -12.66 0.48
C ASP A 289 -18.39 -12.36 0.76
N TYR A 290 -19.32 -13.09 0.14
CA TYR A 290 -20.77 -12.84 0.25
C TYR A 290 -21.60 -14.09 -0.09
N THR A 291 -22.87 -14.10 0.28
CA THR A 291 -23.82 -15.13 -0.17
C THR A 291 -24.99 -14.50 -0.91
N VAL A 292 -25.44 -15.14 -1.99
CA VAL A 292 -26.59 -14.74 -2.80
C VAL A 292 -27.72 -15.74 -2.62
N SER A 293 -28.89 -15.27 -2.20
CA SER A 293 -30.15 -16.02 -2.26
C SER A 293 -31.00 -15.46 -3.39
N ALA A 294 -31.56 -16.32 -4.24
CA ALA A 294 -32.34 -15.89 -5.40
C ALA A 294 -33.65 -16.67 -5.48
N THR A 295 -34.76 -15.97 -5.75
CA THR A 295 -36.09 -16.59 -5.78
C THR A 295 -36.99 -15.92 -6.80
N LEU A 296 -37.60 -16.72 -7.67
CA LEU A 296 -38.68 -16.32 -8.56
C LEU A 296 -40.01 -16.56 -7.84
N PHE A 297 -40.90 -15.57 -7.90
CA PHE A 297 -42.22 -15.60 -7.28
C PHE A 297 -43.31 -15.41 -8.33
N TYR A 298 -44.46 -16.07 -8.12
CA TYR A 298 -45.73 -15.73 -8.75
C TYR A 298 -46.65 -15.13 -7.69
N GLY A 299 -46.95 -13.84 -7.79
CA GLY A 299 -47.63 -13.09 -6.73
C GLY A 299 -46.87 -13.15 -5.39
N SER A 300 -47.39 -13.87 -4.40
CA SER A 300 -46.75 -14.11 -3.10
C SER A 300 -46.21 -15.54 -2.91
N THR A 301 -46.23 -16.37 -3.95
CA THR A 301 -45.79 -17.77 -3.91
C THR A 301 -44.40 -17.88 -4.53
N ALA A 302 -43.40 -18.34 -3.77
CA ALA A 302 -42.11 -18.71 -4.35
C ALA A 302 -42.31 -19.90 -5.31
N THR A 303 -41.97 -19.72 -6.59
CA THR A 303 -42.14 -20.73 -7.63
C THR A 303 -40.83 -21.44 -7.99
N ILE A 304 -39.70 -20.73 -7.90
CA ILE A 304 -38.35 -21.29 -7.96
C ILE A 304 -37.53 -20.68 -6.82
N VAL A 305 -36.92 -21.51 -5.97
CA VAL A 305 -35.93 -21.08 -4.98
C VAL A 305 -34.58 -21.62 -5.42
N TYR A 306 -33.70 -20.75 -5.91
CA TYR A 306 -32.38 -21.18 -6.38
C TYR A 306 -31.47 -21.51 -5.18
N PRO A 307 -30.56 -22.51 -5.29
CA PRO A 307 -29.62 -22.82 -4.22
C PRO A 307 -28.77 -21.60 -3.85
N THR A 308 -28.55 -21.38 -2.55
CA THR A 308 -27.73 -20.25 -2.07
C THR A 308 -26.32 -20.34 -2.67
N VAL A 309 -25.95 -19.31 -3.43
CA VAL A 309 -24.60 -19.19 -3.98
C VAL A 309 -23.69 -18.62 -2.90
N THR A 310 -22.53 -19.23 -2.71
CA THR A 310 -21.47 -18.70 -1.82
C THR A 310 -20.34 -18.15 -2.68
N VAL A 311 -19.92 -16.92 -2.40
CA VAL A 311 -18.79 -16.26 -3.08
C VAL A 311 -17.67 -16.02 -2.07
N VAL A 312 -16.46 -16.45 -2.40
CA VAL A 312 -15.26 -16.26 -1.57
C VAL A 312 -14.12 -15.80 -2.47
N ASN A 313 -13.50 -14.65 -2.16
CA ASN A 313 -12.37 -14.05 -2.92
C ASN A 313 -12.55 -14.13 -4.45
N GLY A 314 -13.75 -13.76 -4.94
CA GLY A 314 -14.08 -13.73 -6.37
C GLY A 314 -14.40 -15.07 -7.04
N ILE A 315 -14.60 -16.15 -6.28
CA ILE A 315 -15.08 -17.45 -6.79
C ILE A 315 -16.46 -17.73 -6.21
N ALA A 316 -17.45 -17.85 -7.09
CA ALA A 316 -18.82 -18.24 -6.75
C ALA A 316 -19.00 -19.76 -6.90
N GLU A 317 -19.61 -20.43 -5.92
CA GLU A 317 -19.94 -21.86 -5.95
C GLU A 317 -21.38 -22.11 -5.48
N TRP A 318 -22.07 -23.09 -6.09
CA TRP A 318 -23.43 -23.48 -5.74
C TRP A 318 -23.71 -24.97 -6.04
N ASP A 319 -24.57 -25.59 -5.23
CA ASP A 319 -24.98 -26.99 -5.44
C ASP A 319 -26.10 -27.14 -6.48
N SER A 320 -26.21 -28.35 -7.01
CA SER A 320 -27.27 -28.83 -7.91
C SER A 320 -28.64 -29.07 -7.25
N ASN A 321 -28.75 -28.97 -5.92
CA ASN A 321 -29.86 -29.50 -5.10
C ASN A 321 -30.29 -30.92 -5.51
N ASN A 322 -29.34 -31.84 -5.60
CA ASN A 322 -29.53 -33.24 -6.06
C ASN A 322 -29.88 -33.39 -7.56
N GLY A 323 -29.76 -32.34 -8.37
CA GLY A 323 -29.93 -32.37 -9.83
C GLY A 323 -31.11 -31.55 -10.37
N GLU A 324 -31.87 -30.87 -9.50
CA GLU A 324 -32.91 -29.89 -9.85
C GLU A 324 -32.32 -28.68 -10.59
N PHE A 325 -31.10 -28.27 -10.19
CA PHE A 325 -30.36 -27.16 -10.80
C PHE A 325 -29.01 -27.62 -11.35
N GLY A 326 -28.42 -26.81 -12.24
CA GLY A 326 -27.07 -27.03 -12.74
C GLY A 326 -26.03 -26.58 -11.72
N GLY A 327 -25.63 -27.45 -10.79
CA GLY A 327 -24.56 -27.15 -9.83
C GLY A 327 -23.23 -26.82 -10.52
N GLY A 328 -22.46 -25.87 -9.98
CA GLY A 328 -21.27 -25.35 -10.64
C GLY A 328 -20.52 -24.27 -9.87
N SER A 329 -19.62 -23.60 -10.58
CA SER A 329 -18.88 -22.45 -10.09
C SER A 329 -18.56 -21.44 -11.21
N ALA A 330 -18.32 -20.19 -10.84
CA ALA A 330 -18.01 -19.09 -11.74
C ALA A 330 -17.00 -18.12 -11.11
N PHE A 331 -16.21 -17.42 -11.95
CA PHE A 331 -15.41 -16.28 -11.50
C PHE A 331 -16.27 -15.02 -11.52
N VAL A 332 -16.26 -14.29 -10.42
CA VAL A 332 -16.96 -13.00 -10.26
C VAL A 332 -15.98 -12.00 -9.62
N GLY A 333 -16.06 -10.73 -9.99
CA GLY A 333 -15.05 -9.74 -9.64
C GLY A 333 -14.22 -9.32 -10.84
N GLU A 334 -13.11 -10.02 -11.12
CA GLU A 334 -12.11 -9.57 -12.12
C GLU A 334 -12.65 -9.54 -13.55
N GLU A 335 -13.51 -10.49 -13.93
CA GLU A 335 -14.10 -10.59 -15.27
C GLU A 335 -15.47 -9.88 -15.39
N GLY A 336 -16.02 -9.40 -14.26
CA GLY A 336 -17.35 -8.82 -14.15
C GLY A 336 -18.11 -9.32 -12.92
N SER A 337 -19.28 -8.75 -12.65
CA SER A 337 -20.16 -9.13 -11.52
C SER A 337 -21.22 -10.19 -11.87
N GLU A 338 -21.30 -10.63 -13.13
CA GLU A 338 -22.35 -11.53 -13.60
C GLU A 338 -22.25 -12.91 -12.95
N LEU A 339 -23.25 -13.24 -12.15
CA LEU A 339 -23.45 -14.54 -11.56
C LEU A 339 -24.52 -15.31 -12.36
N PRO A 340 -24.12 -16.28 -13.21
CA PRO A 340 -25.08 -17.15 -13.88
C PRO A 340 -25.72 -18.11 -12.87
N MET A 341 -27.03 -18.28 -12.94
CA MET A 341 -27.80 -19.24 -12.13
C MET A 341 -28.44 -20.30 -13.05
N PRO A 342 -27.63 -21.23 -13.60
CA PRO A 342 -28.10 -22.23 -14.56
C PRO A 342 -29.07 -23.24 -13.96
N GLY A 343 -30.13 -23.55 -14.70
CA GLY A 343 -31.00 -24.69 -14.41
C GLY A 343 -30.43 -26.03 -14.90
N SER A 344 -31.28 -27.04 -15.05
CA SER A 344 -30.89 -28.40 -15.40
C SER A 344 -30.66 -28.61 -16.91
N VAL A 345 -31.48 -27.99 -17.78
CA VAL A 345 -31.55 -28.27 -19.23
C VAL A 345 -30.88 -27.17 -20.07
N ASP A 346 -30.11 -27.55 -21.08
CA ASP A 346 -29.37 -26.63 -21.95
C ASP A 346 -30.28 -25.92 -22.98
N SER A 347 -30.20 -24.58 -23.07
CA SER A 347 -30.74 -23.80 -24.19
C SER A 347 -29.61 -23.25 -25.05
N PHE A 348 -29.65 -23.58 -26.35
CA PHE A 348 -28.72 -23.02 -27.33
C PHE A 348 -29.00 -21.54 -27.60
N GLU A 349 -30.26 -21.10 -27.55
CA GLU A 349 -30.65 -19.72 -27.83
C GLU A 349 -30.21 -18.75 -26.73
N LEU A 350 -30.35 -19.16 -25.47
CA LEU A 350 -29.91 -18.38 -24.32
C LEU A 350 -28.41 -18.54 -24.01
N ASN A 351 -27.72 -19.46 -24.70
CA ASN A 351 -26.32 -19.84 -24.46
C ASN A 351 -26.04 -20.16 -22.96
N THR A 352 -27.02 -20.80 -22.30
CA THR A 352 -26.97 -21.19 -20.88
C THR A 352 -28.02 -22.26 -20.60
N LYS A 353 -28.08 -22.78 -19.36
CA LYS A 353 -29.13 -23.71 -18.93
C LYS A 353 -30.32 -22.97 -18.31
N TYR A 354 -31.52 -23.44 -18.63
CA TYR A 354 -32.79 -22.97 -18.06
C TYR A 354 -33.34 -23.99 -17.06
N ILE A 355 -34.24 -23.51 -16.19
CA ILE A 355 -35.00 -24.27 -15.20
C ILE A 355 -36.36 -24.61 -15.85
N PRO A 356 -36.63 -25.89 -16.20
CA PRO A 356 -37.85 -26.30 -16.89
C PRO A 356 -39.13 -25.85 -16.20
N ILE A 357 -40.14 -25.47 -16.99
CA ILE A 357 -41.45 -25.03 -16.49
C ILE A 357 -42.23 -26.13 -15.73
N GLU A 358 -41.81 -27.39 -15.88
CA GLU A 358 -42.31 -28.54 -15.12
C GLU A 358 -41.72 -28.69 -13.71
N ASP A 359 -40.58 -28.04 -13.41
CA ASP A 359 -39.96 -27.98 -12.07
C ASP A 359 -40.51 -26.81 -11.21
N TRP A 360 -41.36 -25.94 -11.77
CA TRP A 360 -41.89 -24.75 -11.08
C TRP A 360 -43.08 -25.11 -10.17
N VAL A 361 -43.16 -24.49 -8.99
CA VAL A 361 -44.31 -24.70 -8.07
C VAL A 361 -45.60 -24.07 -8.61
N VAL A 362 -45.49 -22.99 -9.39
CA VAL A 362 -46.58 -22.34 -10.12
C VAL A 362 -46.07 -21.85 -11.48
N SER A 363 -46.74 -22.26 -12.55
CA SER A 363 -46.44 -21.94 -13.96
C SER A 363 -47.66 -21.43 -14.74
N ASP A 364 -48.60 -20.78 -14.04
CA ASP A 364 -49.75 -20.08 -14.64
C ASP A 364 -49.33 -18.76 -15.33
N TYR A 365 -50.10 -18.29 -16.32
CA TYR A 365 -49.89 -16.97 -16.92
C TYR A 365 -50.14 -15.81 -15.95
N GLY A 366 -49.46 -14.69 -16.17
CA GLY A 366 -49.52 -13.47 -15.37
C GLY A 366 -48.14 -13.02 -14.90
N CYS A 367 -48.10 -12.11 -13.93
CA CYS A 367 -46.87 -11.44 -13.54
C CYS A 367 -46.07 -12.18 -12.45
N TYR A 368 -44.79 -12.39 -12.75
CA TYR A 368 -43.75 -12.95 -11.91
C TYR A 368 -42.77 -11.85 -11.47
N HIS A 369 -42.10 -12.07 -10.34
CA HIS A 369 -40.99 -11.21 -9.92
C HIS A 369 -39.81 -12.03 -9.40
N PHE A 370 -38.60 -11.58 -9.72
CA PHE A 370 -37.35 -12.28 -9.41
C PHE A 370 -36.49 -11.43 -8.50
N THR A 371 -36.40 -11.84 -7.24
CA THR A 371 -35.61 -11.15 -6.21
C THR A 371 -34.28 -11.86 -6.02
N ALA A 372 -33.19 -11.09 -6.11
CA ALA A 372 -31.87 -11.49 -5.63
C ALA A 372 -31.56 -10.72 -4.35
N GLU A 373 -31.12 -11.43 -3.31
CA GLU A 373 -30.75 -10.90 -1.99
C GLU A 373 -29.31 -11.28 -1.69
N VAL A 374 -28.50 -10.32 -1.26
CA VAL A 374 -27.09 -10.50 -0.92
C VAL A 374 -26.85 -10.14 0.54
N THR A 375 -26.09 -10.99 1.24
CA THR A 375 -25.66 -10.76 2.62
C THR A 375 -24.16 -10.97 2.78
N GLN A 376 -23.57 -10.21 3.69
CA GLN A 376 -22.17 -10.31 4.09
C GLN A 376 -22.01 -10.36 5.60
N GLU A 377 -20.94 -11.02 6.07
CA GLU A 377 -20.56 -11.03 7.48
C GLU A 377 -19.67 -9.83 7.83
N SER A 378 -19.57 -9.55 9.13
CA SER A 378 -18.64 -8.56 9.68
C SER A 378 -17.18 -8.97 9.39
N PRO A 379 -16.31 -8.04 8.96
CA PRO A 379 -16.47 -6.58 8.96
C PRO A 379 -16.92 -5.99 7.61
N TRP A 380 -17.22 -6.81 6.60
CA TRP A 380 -17.54 -6.33 5.26
C TRP A 380 -18.92 -5.65 5.21
N SER A 381 -19.84 -6.04 6.10
CA SER A 381 -21.14 -5.40 6.32
C SER A 381 -21.56 -5.53 7.79
N ASP A 382 -22.63 -4.81 8.19
CA ASP A 382 -23.37 -5.04 9.44
C ASP A 382 -24.35 -6.23 9.35
N SER A 383 -24.25 -7.02 8.27
CA SER A 383 -25.17 -8.09 7.88
C SER A 383 -26.59 -7.61 7.56
N SER A 384 -26.70 -6.37 7.06
CA SER A 384 -27.81 -5.94 6.22
C SER A 384 -27.94 -6.77 4.93
N VAL A 385 -29.15 -6.78 4.37
CA VAL A 385 -29.45 -7.38 3.06
C VAL A 385 -29.43 -6.27 2.02
N VAL A 386 -28.67 -6.45 0.94
CA VAL A 386 -28.80 -5.66 -0.29
C VAL A 386 -29.61 -6.49 -1.28
N SER A 387 -30.68 -5.94 -1.85
CA SER A 387 -31.63 -6.73 -2.64
C SER A 387 -32.24 -5.97 -3.82
N PHE A 388 -32.52 -6.68 -4.90
CA PHE A 388 -33.15 -6.13 -6.10
C PHE A 388 -34.18 -7.10 -6.68
N THR A 389 -35.29 -6.54 -7.16
CA THR A 389 -36.42 -7.29 -7.74
C THR A 389 -36.70 -6.81 -9.15
N SER A 390 -36.58 -7.72 -10.13
CA SER A 390 -37.04 -7.54 -11.52
C SER A 390 -38.42 -8.16 -11.72
N TYR A 391 -39.21 -7.65 -12.68
CA TYR A 391 -40.59 -8.06 -12.91
C TYR A 391 -40.79 -8.53 -14.36
N TYR A 392 -41.62 -9.56 -14.54
CA TYR A 392 -41.86 -10.23 -15.82
C TYR A 392 -43.33 -10.60 -15.99
N ASP A 393 -43.92 -10.31 -17.13
CA ASP A 393 -45.26 -10.80 -17.49
C ASP A 393 -45.17 -12.01 -18.42
N TYR A 394 -45.88 -13.08 -18.06
CA TYR A 394 -45.94 -14.33 -18.81
C TYR A 394 -47.33 -14.45 -19.46
N THR A 395 -47.40 -14.31 -20.78
CA THR A 395 -48.67 -14.17 -21.52
C THR A 395 -48.80 -15.18 -22.65
N GLU A 396 -50.05 -15.37 -23.11
CA GLU A 396 -50.40 -16.11 -24.32
C GLU A 396 -51.16 -15.17 -25.28
N GLU A 397 -50.63 -14.95 -26.48
CA GLU A 397 -51.20 -14.08 -27.51
C GLU A 397 -51.61 -14.86 -28.77
N GLY A 398 -52.57 -14.33 -29.53
CA GLY A 398 -53.06 -14.93 -30.79
C GLY A 398 -54.42 -15.61 -30.67
N GLY A 399 -54.71 -16.55 -31.58
CA GLY A 399 -55.93 -17.37 -31.56
C GLY A 399 -57.29 -16.69 -31.78
N GLU A 400 -57.36 -15.35 -31.92
CA GLU A 400 -58.62 -14.58 -31.84
C GLU A 400 -59.72 -15.00 -32.83
N THR A 401 -59.37 -15.56 -34.00
CA THR A 401 -60.36 -16.18 -34.91
C THR A 401 -59.78 -17.34 -35.71
N GLY A 402 -60.49 -18.48 -35.73
CA GLY A 402 -60.35 -19.48 -36.80
C GLY A 402 -59.77 -20.84 -36.36
N GLY A 403 -59.14 -20.91 -35.19
CA GLY A 403 -58.30 -22.06 -34.81
C GLY A 403 -56.85 -21.94 -35.27
N ASP A 404 -56.41 -20.72 -35.60
CA ASP A 404 -55.01 -20.38 -35.72
C ASP A 404 -54.31 -20.54 -34.34
N PRO A 405 -53.04 -20.97 -34.29
CA PRO A 405 -52.32 -21.23 -33.04
C PRO A 405 -52.01 -19.95 -32.25
N THR A 406 -51.71 -20.14 -30.96
CA THR A 406 -51.24 -19.11 -30.03
C THR A 406 -49.71 -19.13 -29.87
N ASN A 407 -49.16 -18.05 -29.32
CA ASN A 407 -47.74 -17.92 -28.98
C ASN A 407 -47.63 -17.41 -27.54
N GLU A 408 -46.70 -17.95 -26.77
CA GLU A 408 -46.41 -17.44 -25.42
C GLU A 408 -45.25 -16.44 -25.43
N ALA A 409 -45.23 -15.54 -24.45
CA ALA A 409 -44.16 -14.55 -24.29
C ALA A 409 -43.76 -14.36 -22.82
N TRP A 410 -42.47 -14.14 -22.58
CA TRP A 410 -41.92 -13.78 -21.27
C TRP A 410 -41.29 -12.38 -21.37
N THR A 411 -42.00 -11.37 -20.90
CA THR A 411 -41.68 -9.96 -21.19
C THR A 411 -41.30 -9.20 -19.92
N SER A 412 -40.14 -8.53 -19.91
CA SER A 412 -39.73 -7.66 -18.80
C SER A 412 -40.69 -6.47 -18.65
N THR A 413 -41.12 -6.20 -17.40
CA THR A 413 -42.03 -5.10 -17.03
C THR A 413 -41.49 -4.33 -15.83
N THR A 414 -42.08 -3.18 -15.52
CA THR A 414 -41.68 -2.33 -14.38
C THR A 414 -42.22 -2.79 -13.04
N ASN A 415 -43.33 -3.54 -13.03
CA ASN A 415 -44.13 -3.89 -11.85
C ASN A 415 -45.25 -4.89 -12.24
N CYS A 416 -45.93 -5.43 -11.23
CA CYS A 416 -47.08 -6.34 -11.36
C CYS A 416 -48.44 -5.70 -10.94
N ASP A 417 -48.66 -4.40 -11.25
CA ASP A 417 -49.87 -3.64 -10.86
C ASP A 417 -50.93 -3.53 -12.00
#